data_AF-A0A954HB35-F1
#
_entry.id   AF-A0A954HB35-F1
#
_cell.length_a   1.000
_cell.length_b   1.000
_cell.length_c   1.000
_cell.angle_alpha   90.00
_cell.angle_beta   90.00
_cell.angle_gamma   90.00
#
_symmetry.space_group_name_H-M   'P 1'
#
loop_
_entity.id
_entity.type
_entity.pdbx_description
1 polymer ?
#
loop_
_entity_poly.entity_id
_entity_poly.type
_entity_poly.pdbx_seq_one_letter_code
_entity_poly.pdbx_strand_id
1 'polypeptide(L)'
;MKQKTTLVTVLVLGMLAGFAVSYTFPTQQTKASTVDRAEKFIMATCPVDGSSEAVFILDLVSGQLRGAWMNPRNGRFTNFYSYNVAGDFNLNGLDSNVLPSFTMATGRSNLNNVGRGQIGDGIVYIGELSTGQVNAYMLQYNNNQNLQGQQAPITRLDSFPWRTVLE
;
A
#
# COMPACT_ATOMS: atom_id res chain seq x y z
N MET A 1 23.96 23.90 51.85
CA MET A 1 22.90 24.46 50.98
C MET A 1 23.34 24.66 49.52
N LYS A 2 24.55 25.18 49.22
CA LYS A 2 25.01 25.47 47.84
C LYS A 2 25.00 24.29 46.84
N GLN A 3 25.29 23.07 47.30
CA GLN A 3 25.31 21.88 46.42
C GLN A 3 23.91 21.50 45.90
N LYS A 4 22.87 21.67 46.73
CA LYS A 4 21.48 21.37 46.34
C LYS A 4 20.97 22.36 45.28
N THR A 5 21.34 23.63 45.39
CA THR A 5 20.94 24.69 44.42
C THR A 5 21.58 24.49 43.05
N THR A 6 22.83 24.04 43.00
CA THR A 6 23.55 23.78 41.73
C THR A 6 22.91 22.62 40.97
N LEU A 7 22.56 21.54 41.69
CA LEU A 7 21.94 20.35 41.11
C LEU A 7 20.54 20.65 40.56
N VAL A 8 19.75 21.45 41.27
CA VAL A 8 18.45 21.93 40.78
C VAL A 8 18.60 22.80 39.53
N THR A 9 19.62 23.66 39.47
CA THR A 9 19.83 24.54 38.32
C THR A 9 20.18 23.74 37.06
N VAL A 10 21.07 22.75 37.16
CA VAL A 10 21.43 21.87 36.03
C VAL A 10 20.22 21.04 35.58
N LEU A 11 19.39 20.57 36.50
CA LEU A 11 18.19 19.81 36.19
C LEU A 11 17.16 20.66 35.43
N VAL A 12 16.92 21.90 35.87
CA VAL A 12 15.99 22.82 35.19
C VAL A 12 16.51 23.16 33.79
N LEU A 13 17.82 23.40 33.64
CA LEU A 13 18.42 23.74 32.35
C LEU A 13 18.33 22.55 31.37
N GLY A 14 18.58 21.33 31.85
CA GLY A 14 18.43 20.10 31.07
C GLY A 14 16.99 19.83 30.65
N MET A 15 16.01 20.10 31.53
CA MET A 15 14.59 19.95 31.22
C MET A 15 14.13 20.93 30.13
N LEU A 16 14.54 22.21 30.23
CA LEU A 16 14.24 23.22 29.22
C LEU A 16 14.86 22.89 27.85
N ALA A 17 16.12 22.42 27.85
CA ALA A 17 16.78 21.96 26.63
C ALA A 17 16.04 20.74 26.02
N GLY A 18 15.64 19.77 26.84
CA GLY A 18 14.86 18.61 26.39
C GLY A 18 13.51 18.99 25.77
N PHE A 19 12.81 19.97 26.33
CA PHE A 19 11.55 20.48 25.78
C PHE A 19 11.75 21.19 24.42
N ALA A 20 12.80 22.01 24.30
CA ALA A 20 13.10 22.70 23.04
C ALA A 20 13.46 21.72 21.91
N VAL A 21 14.21 20.66 22.24
CA VAL A 21 14.52 19.59 21.30
C VAL A 21 13.25 18.82 20.94
N SER A 22 12.43 18.40 21.91
CA SER A 22 11.18 17.67 21.64
C SER A 22 10.21 18.44 20.72
N TYR A 23 10.12 19.78 20.88
CA TYR A 23 9.26 20.61 20.03
C TYR A 23 9.72 20.69 18.56
N THR A 24 11.03 20.57 18.32
CA THR A 24 11.60 20.66 16.96
C THR A 24 11.73 19.31 16.28
N PHE A 25 11.52 18.21 17.00
CA PHE A 25 11.57 16.87 16.42
C PHE A 25 10.29 16.58 15.63
N PRO A 26 10.39 16.31 14.32
CA PRO A 26 9.23 15.98 13.51
C PRO A 26 8.63 14.66 13.98
N THR A 27 7.35 14.67 14.37
CA THR A 27 6.61 13.44 14.62
C THR A 27 6.32 12.77 13.28
N GLN A 28 7.05 11.69 12.98
CA GLN A 28 6.68 10.85 11.85
C GLN A 28 5.37 10.13 12.18
N GLN A 29 4.31 10.44 11.44
CA GLN A 29 3.09 9.64 11.48
C GLN A 29 3.37 8.31 10.78
N THR A 30 3.60 7.25 11.55
CA THR A 30 3.65 5.89 11.03
C THR A 30 2.25 5.51 10.54
N LYS A 31 2.03 5.59 9.22
CA LYS A 31 0.83 5.06 8.57
C LYS A 31 1.06 3.56 8.36
N ALA A 32 0.27 2.73 9.03
CA ALA A 32 0.35 1.28 8.89
C ALA A 32 -0.61 0.81 7.80
N SER A 33 -0.07 0.26 6.71
CA SER A 33 -0.86 -0.50 5.75
C SER A 33 -1.36 -1.78 6.41
N THR A 34 -2.69 -1.99 6.41
CA THR A 34 -3.30 -3.15 7.03
C THR A 34 -3.71 -4.16 5.95
N VAL A 35 -3.41 -5.43 6.19
CA VAL A 35 -3.81 -6.56 5.34
C VAL A 35 -4.58 -7.55 6.21
N ASP A 36 -5.75 -7.95 5.76
CA ASP A 36 -6.55 -9.02 6.35
C ASP A 36 -6.79 -10.12 5.31
N ARG A 37 -6.74 -11.37 5.75
CA ARG A 37 -6.86 -12.55 4.87
C ARG A 37 -7.96 -13.47 5.37
N ALA A 38 -8.95 -13.67 4.52
CA ALA A 38 -9.91 -14.75 4.61
C ALA A 38 -9.52 -15.89 3.64
N GLU A 39 -10.19 -17.04 3.75
CA GLU A 39 -9.88 -18.23 2.95
C GLU A 39 -10.00 -18.00 1.43
N LYS A 40 -10.93 -17.14 1.00
CA LYS A 40 -11.22 -16.85 -0.42
C LYS A 40 -10.86 -15.45 -0.86
N PHE A 41 -10.60 -14.54 0.07
CA PHE A 41 -10.40 -13.14 -0.22
C PHE A 41 -9.29 -12.56 0.64
N ILE A 42 -8.48 -11.67 0.07
CA ILE A 42 -7.55 -10.83 0.82
C ILE A 42 -8.00 -9.39 0.68
N MET A 43 -8.11 -8.68 1.80
CA MET A 43 -8.35 -7.24 1.82
C MET A 43 -7.08 -6.51 2.25
N ALA A 44 -6.72 -5.44 1.56
CA ALA A 44 -5.60 -4.60 1.94
C ALA A 44 -5.91 -3.11 1.73
N THR A 45 -5.34 -2.26 2.58
CA THR A 45 -5.38 -0.81 2.39
C THR A 45 -4.08 -0.32 1.77
N CYS A 46 -4.16 0.62 0.82
CA CYS A 46 -3.02 1.15 0.10
C CYS A 46 -3.04 2.68 0.12
N PRO A 47 -1.96 3.37 0.53
CA PRO A 47 -1.91 4.83 0.54
C PRO A 47 -2.05 5.41 -0.88
N VAL A 48 -2.82 6.49 -1.03
CA VAL A 48 -3.06 7.13 -2.35
C VAL A 48 -2.54 8.56 -2.40
N ASP A 49 -2.99 9.43 -1.50
CA ASP A 49 -2.70 10.88 -1.58
C ASP A 49 -2.08 11.45 -0.29
N GLY A 50 -1.32 10.62 0.44
CA GLY A 50 -0.71 10.98 1.72
C GLY A 50 -1.69 11.16 2.90
N SER A 51 -2.98 11.40 2.61
CA SER A 51 -4.05 11.65 3.58
C SER A 51 -5.11 10.56 3.62
N SER A 52 -5.28 9.81 2.53
CA SER A 52 -6.30 8.80 2.34
C SER A 52 -5.74 7.52 1.71
N GLU A 53 -6.49 6.44 1.89
CA GLU A 53 -6.15 5.10 1.40
C GLU A 53 -7.23 4.57 0.44
N ALA A 54 -6.80 3.72 -0.49
CA ALA A 54 -7.67 2.86 -1.26
C ALA A 54 -7.77 1.51 -0.58
N VAL A 55 -8.95 0.90 -0.69
CA VAL A 55 -9.18 -0.47 -0.24
C VAL A 55 -9.19 -1.37 -1.46
N PHE A 56 -8.45 -2.48 -1.38
CA PHE A 56 -8.41 -3.51 -2.39
C PHE A 56 -8.88 -4.84 -1.80
N ILE A 57 -9.62 -5.59 -2.60
CA ILE A 57 -10.04 -6.96 -2.34
C ILE A 57 -9.57 -7.81 -3.51
N LEU A 58 -8.77 -8.82 -3.20
CA LEU A 58 -8.32 -9.84 -4.14
C LEU A 58 -9.12 -11.12 -3.92
N ASP A 59 -9.79 -11.60 -4.96
CA ASP A 59 -10.36 -12.94 -5.01
C ASP A 59 -9.25 -13.96 -5.30
N LEU A 60 -9.02 -14.86 -4.35
CA LEU A 60 -7.95 -15.86 -4.40
C LEU A 60 -8.23 -16.97 -5.42
N VAL A 61 -9.49 -17.14 -5.86
CA VAL A 61 -9.87 -18.19 -6.82
C VAL A 61 -9.76 -17.67 -8.24
N SER A 62 -10.33 -16.49 -8.50
CA SER A 62 -10.41 -15.92 -9.86
C SER A 62 -9.22 -15.03 -10.23
N GLY A 63 -8.41 -14.60 -9.25
CA GLY A 63 -7.38 -13.59 -9.45
C GLY A 63 -7.95 -12.22 -9.84
N GLN A 64 -9.23 -11.95 -9.54
CA GLN A 64 -9.82 -10.64 -9.74
C GLN A 64 -9.48 -9.72 -8.57
N LEU A 65 -8.75 -8.65 -8.87
CA LEU A 65 -8.48 -7.56 -7.96
C LEU A 65 -9.53 -6.46 -8.18
N ARG A 66 -10.22 -6.07 -7.12
CA ARG A 66 -11.16 -4.95 -7.14
C ARG A 66 -10.81 -3.97 -6.03
N GLY A 67 -11.06 -2.69 -6.25
CA GLY A 67 -10.82 -1.72 -5.21
C GLY A 67 -11.54 -0.41 -5.44
N ALA A 68 -11.45 0.47 -4.45
CA ALA A 68 -11.92 1.84 -4.56
C ALA A 68 -11.11 2.74 -3.66
N TRP A 69 -10.92 3.98 -4.09
CA TRP A 69 -10.26 5.00 -3.31
C TRP A 69 -11.27 5.83 -2.51
N MET A 70 -11.02 6.02 -1.22
CA MET A 70 -11.83 6.90 -0.38
C MET A 70 -11.43 8.36 -0.63
N ASN A 71 -12.30 9.15 -1.26
CA ASN A 71 -12.02 10.56 -1.50
C ASN A 71 -12.13 11.35 -0.18
N PRO A 72 -11.05 11.97 0.31
CA PRO A 72 -11.05 12.65 1.61
C PRO A 72 -11.92 13.92 1.62
N ARG A 73 -12.25 14.48 0.45
CA ARG A 73 -13.04 15.73 0.35
C ARG A 73 -14.53 15.51 0.63
N ASN A 74 -15.07 14.36 0.25
CA ASN A 74 -16.51 14.09 0.34
C ASN A 74 -16.86 12.79 1.07
N GLY A 75 -15.86 12.02 1.53
CA GLY A 75 -16.06 10.78 2.27
C GLY A 75 -16.75 9.68 1.46
N ARG A 76 -16.61 9.71 0.12
CA ARG A 76 -17.20 8.72 -0.78
C ARG A 76 -16.13 7.91 -1.50
N PHE A 77 -16.47 6.66 -1.80
CA PHE A 77 -15.68 5.85 -2.72
C PHE A 77 -15.73 6.43 -4.12
N THR A 78 -14.56 6.62 -4.70
CA THR A 78 -14.32 7.06 -6.08
C THR A 78 -13.22 6.19 -6.68
N ASN A 79 -12.92 6.38 -7.97
CA ASN A 79 -11.82 5.69 -8.65
C ASN A 79 -11.88 4.17 -8.41
N PHE A 80 -12.92 3.54 -8.96
CA PHE A 80 -13.11 2.10 -8.81
C PHE A 80 -12.11 1.36 -9.68
N TYR A 81 -11.40 0.41 -9.09
CA TYR A 81 -10.41 -0.40 -9.77
C TYR A 81 -10.96 -1.81 -10.03
N SER A 82 -10.66 -2.37 -11.20
CA SER A 82 -10.91 -3.77 -11.52
C SER A 82 -9.79 -4.26 -12.42
N TYR A 83 -9.10 -5.33 -12.02
CA TYR A 83 -7.96 -5.84 -12.76
C TYR A 83 -7.81 -7.34 -12.57
N ASN A 84 -7.55 -8.07 -13.64
CA ASN A 84 -7.29 -9.51 -13.57
C ASN A 84 -5.79 -9.77 -13.42
N VAL A 85 -5.36 -10.11 -12.20
CA VAL A 85 -3.93 -10.33 -11.91
C VAL A 85 -3.45 -11.69 -12.38
N ALA A 86 -4.35 -12.67 -12.52
CA ALA A 86 -3.99 -14.03 -12.93
C ALA A 86 -3.33 -14.07 -14.31
N GLY A 87 -3.74 -13.16 -15.22
CA GLY A 87 -3.16 -13.05 -16.56
C GLY A 87 -1.68 -12.64 -16.56
N ASP A 88 -1.20 -11.98 -15.51
CA ASP A 88 0.17 -11.47 -15.45
C ASP A 88 1.20 -12.47 -14.92
N PHE A 89 0.76 -13.60 -14.37
CA PHE A 89 1.61 -14.62 -13.77
C PHE A 89 1.98 -15.78 -14.72
N ASN A 90 1.67 -15.68 -16.02
CA ASN A 90 1.99 -16.70 -17.02
C ASN A 90 1.61 -18.13 -16.57
N LEU A 91 0.38 -18.29 -16.05
CA LEU A 91 -0.13 -19.56 -15.51
C LEU A 91 -0.17 -20.71 -16.55
N ASN A 92 0.08 -20.43 -17.83
CA ASN A 92 0.16 -21.40 -18.92
C ASN A 92 1.27 -22.45 -18.74
N GLY A 93 2.26 -22.20 -17.88
CA GLY A 93 3.30 -23.17 -17.55
C GLY A 93 2.94 -24.13 -16.41
N LEU A 94 1.79 -23.93 -15.74
CA LEU A 94 1.30 -24.85 -14.73
C LEU A 94 0.41 -25.91 -15.34
N ASP A 95 0.48 -27.10 -14.76
CA ASP A 95 -0.46 -28.16 -15.05
C ASP A 95 -1.89 -27.65 -14.82
N SER A 96 -2.79 -27.89 -15.77
CA SER A 96 -4.17 -27.34 -15.82
C SER A 96 -5.02 -27.64 -14.58
N ASN A 97 -4.55 -28.52 -13.69
CA ASN A 97 -5.18 -28.91 -12.43
C ASN A 97 -4.67 -28.13 -11.20
N VAL A 98 -3.63 -27.29 -11.33
CA VAL A 98 -3.13 -26.50 -10.21
C VAL A 98 -3.90 -25.19 -10.14
N LEU A 99 -4.74 -25.05 -9.11
CA LEU A 99 -5.40 -23.79 -8.82
C LEU A 99 -4.36 -22.75 -8.39
N PRO A 100 -4.37 -21.55 -9.00
CA PRO A 100 -3.43 -20.50 -8.61
C PRO A 100 -3.69 -20.09 -7.16
N SER A 101 -2.62 -19.81 -6.43
CA SER A 101 -2.71 -19.44 -5.02
C SER A 101 -2.05 -18.08 -4.82
N PHE A 102 -2.86 -17.08 -4.48
CA PHE A 102 -2.37 -15.71 -4.39
C PHE A 102 -2.10 -15.27 -2.94
N THR A 103 -1.20 -14.30 -2.83
CA THR A 103 -0.97 -13.50 -1.63
C THR A 103 -0.86 -12.04 -2.03
N MET A 104 -1.27 -11.12 -1.16
CA MET A 104 -1.25 -9.69 -1.42
C MET A 104 -0.71 -8.94 -0.21
N ALA A 105 0.09 -7.93 -0.48
CA ALA A 105 0.51 -6.92 0.49
C ALA A 105 0.51 -5.55 -0.18
N THR A 106 0.42 -4.50 0.61
CA THR A 106 0.51 -3.12 0.14
C THR A 106 1.67 -2.42 0.83
N GLY A 107 2.24 -1.43 0.16
CA GLY A 107 3.34 -0.64 0.70
C GLY A 107 3.33 0.76 0.15
N ARG A 108 4.08 1.65 0.80
CA ARG A 108 4.26 3.03 0.33
C ARG A 108 5.36 3.07 -0.74
N SER A 109 5.09 3.75 -1.84
CA SER A 109 6.09 4.07 -2.86
C SER A 109 5.79 5.42 -3.46
N ASN A 110 6.79 6.30 -3.48
CA ASN A 110 6.67 7.61 -4.10
C ASN A 110 7.23 7.52 -5.53
N LEU A 111 6.42 6.99 -6.43
CA LEU A 111 6.77 6.92 -7.84
C LEU A 111 6.60 8.29 -8.48
N ASN A 112 7.57 8.69 -9.30
CA ASN A 112 7.45 9.91 -10.07
C ASN A 112 6.27 9.81 -11.03
N ASN A 113 5.41 10.84 -11.07
CA ASN A 113 4.33 10.90 -12.04
C ASN A 113 4.87 10.85 -13.47
N VAL A 114 4.42 9.84 -14.23
CA VAL A 114 4.73 9.70 -15.66
C VAL A 114 3.44 9.89 -16.44
N GLY A 115 3.31 11.01 -17.17
CA GLY A 115 2.15 11.32 -18.00
C GLY A 115 1.09 12.21 -17.31
N ARG A 116 -0.19 12.05 -17.71
CA ARG A 116 -1.30 12.93 -17.27
C ARG A 116 -2.10 12.41 -16.06
N GLY A 117 -1.90 11.16 -15.64
CA GLY A 117 -2.57 10.56 -14.47
C GLY A 117 -1.78 10.80 -13.18
N GLN A 118 -2.46 11.04 -12.06
CA GLN A 118 -1.80 11.12 -10.75
C GLN A 118 -1.56 9.69 -10.26
N ILE A 119 -0.31 9.36 -9.97
CA ILE A 119 0.08 8.08 -9.39
C ILE A 119 -0.09 8.17 -7.88
N GLY A 120 -0.68 7.12 -7.30
CA GLY A 120 -0.83 7.02 -5.85
C GLY A 120 0.51 6.82 -5.15
N ASP A 121 0.58 7.26 -3.89
CA ASP A 121 1.70 7.07 -2.97
C ASP A 121 1.96 5.60 -2.56
N GLY A 122 1.24 4.65 -3.16
CA GLY A 122 1.21 3.26 -2.76
C GLY A 122 1.37 2.30 -3.93
N ILE A 123 1.87 1.11 -3.60
CA ILE A 123 1.99 -0.02 -4.50
C ILE A 123 1.28 -1.22 -3.88
N VAL A 124 0.59 -1.98 -4.73
CA VAL A 124 0.05 -3.29 -4.38
C VAL A 124 1.03 -4.34 -4.89
N TYR A 125 1.54 -5.17 -3.99
CA TYR A 125 2.37 -6.34 -4.32
C TYR A 125 1.50 -7.57 -4.28
N ILE A 126 1.51 -8.36 -5.35
CA ILE A 126 0.79 -9.63 -5.40
C ILE A 126 1.79 -10.72 -5.77
N GLY A 127 1.83 -11.75 -4.94
CA GLY A 127 2.59 -12.96 -5.22
C GLY A 127 1.64 -14.07 -5.63
N GLU A 128 2.02 -14.84 -6.65
CA GLU A 128 1.41 -16.13 -6.91
C GLU A 128 2.38 -17.21 -6.44
N LEU A 129 1.89 -18.07 -5.55
CA LEU A 129 2.72 -19.00 -4.79
C LEU A 129 3.22 -20.12 -5.69
N SER A 130 2.42 -20.61 -6.62
CA SER A 130 2.72 -21.81 -7.41
C SER A 130 3.84 -21.56 -8.45
N THR A 131 3.75 -20.45 -9.18
CA THR A 131 4.75 -19.90 -10.10
C THR A 131 5.98 -19.34 -9.38
N GLY A 132 5.85 -18.99 -8.10
CA GLY A 132 6.95 -18.38 -7.35
C GLY A 132 7.26 -16.95 -7.82
N GLN A 133 6.32 -16.23 -8.43
CA GLN A 133 6.51 -14.86 -8.91
C GLN A 133 5.77 -13.83 -8.06
N VAL A 134 6.35 -12.63 -7.99
CA VAL A 134 5.74 -11.43 -7.39
C VAL A 134 5.67 -10.33 -8.42
N ASN A 135 4.50 -9.71 -8.57
CA ASN A 135 4.26 -8.55 -9.41
C ASN A 135 3.92 -7.33 -8.55
N ALA A 136 4.45 -6.16 -8.94
CA ALA A 136 4.13 -4.88 -8.34
C ALA A 136 3.16 -4.09 -9.22
N TYR A 137 2.12 -3.51 -8.63
CA TYR A 137 1.08 -2.77 -9.32
C TYR A 137 0.98 -1.34 -8.76
N MET A 138 1.04 -0.35 -9.66
CA MET A 138 0.70 1.02 -9.31
C MET A 138 -0.79 1.30 -9.53
N LEU A 139 -1.32 2.16 -8.66
CA LEU A 139 -2.63 2.75 -8.82
C LEU A 139 -2.51 4.17 -9.37
N GLN A 140 -3.40 4.53 -10.29
CA GLN A 140 -3.59 5.91 -10.70
C GLN A 140 -4.94 6.41 -10.21
N TYR A 141 -4.97 7.64 -9.71
CA TYR A 141 -6.19 8.27 -9.22
C TYR A 141 -6.40 9.62 -9.89
N ASN A 142 -7.64 10.10 -9.84
CA ASN A 142 -7.98 11.45 -10.23
C ASN A 142 -8.87 12.09 -9.16
N ASN A 143 -8.46 13.28 -8.72
CA ASN A 143 -9.21 14.09 -7.76
C ASN A 143 -10.56 14.59 -8.30
N ASN A 144 -10.69 14.75 -9.61
CA ASN A 144 -11.82 15.42 -10.25
C ASN A 144 -12.92 14.47 -10.72
N GLN A 145 -12.69 13.15 -10.83
CA GLN A 145 -13.74 12.21 -11.25
C GLN A 145 -13.36 10.74 -11.07
N ASN A 146 -14.34 9.96 -10.62
CA ASN A 146 -14.81 8.76 -11.30
C ASN A 146 -16.27 8.54 -10.86
N LEU A 147 -17.22 8.79 -11.76
CA LEU A 147 -18.62 8.38 -11.59
C LEU A 147 -18.66 6.86 -11.41
N GLN A 148 -19.66 6.32 -10.70
CA GLN A 148 -19.88 4.86 -10.65
C GLN A 148 -19.97 4.33 -12.10
N GLY A 149 -18.99 3.53 -12.54
CA GLY A 149 -18.96 2.91 -13.86
C GLY A 149 -17.68 3.12 -14.67
N GLN A 150 -16.85 4.11 -14.33
CA GLN A 150 -15.55 4.30 -14.98
C GLN A 150 -14.43 3.69 -14.12
N GLN A 151 -13.69 2.75 -14.71
CA GLN A 151 -12.61 2.06 -14.02
C GLN A 151 -11.34 2.90 -14.05
N ALA A 152 -10.77 3.15 -12.87
CA ALA A 152 -9.46 3.75 -12.74
C ALA A 152 -8.38 2.72 -13.14
N PRO A 153 -7.31 3.15 -13.84
CA PRO A 153 -6.33 2.21 -14.33
C PRO A 153 -5.41 1.72 -13.21
N ILE A 154 -5.19 0.39 -13.21
CA ILE A 154 -4.09 -0.26 -12.52
C ILE A 154 -3.05 -0.64 -13.58
N THR A 155 -1.77 -0.45 -13.26
CA THR A 155 -0.68 -0.81 -14.18
C THR A 155 0.35 -1.65 -13.43
N ARG A 156 0.70 -2.81 -13.98
CA ARG A 156 1.87 -3.58 -13.53
C ARG A 156 3.14 -2.80 -13.83
N LEU A 157 4.01 -2.66 -12.84
CA LEU A 157 5.28 -1.96 -12.93
C LEU A 157 6.42 -2.90 -13.27
N ASP A 158 6.56 -3.95 -12.47
CA ASP A 158 7.70 -4.86 -12.51
C ASP A 158 7.34 -6.20 -11.87
N SER A 159 8.21 -7.19 -12.05
CA SER A 159 8.06 -8.53 -11.50
C SER A 159 9.40 -9.19 -11.19
N PHE A 160 9.44 -9.99 -10.14
CA PHE A 160 10.61 -10.82 -9.82
C PHE A 160 10.19 -12.21 -9.31
N PRO A 161 11.01 -13.25 -9.54
CA PRO A 161 10.79 -14.56 -8.94
C PRO A 161 11.29 -14.56 -7.48
N TRP A 162 10.45 -15.02 -6.54
CA TRP A 162 10.81 -15.24 -5.14
C TRP A 162 11.17 -16.70 -4.84
N ARG A 163 10.75 -17.62 -5.73
CA ARG A 163 11.07 -19.04 -5.67
C ARG A 163 11.21 -19.59 -7.08
N THR A 164 12.21 -20.45 -7.29
CA THR A 164 12.30 -21.25 -8.51
C THR A 164 11.17 -22.27 -8.53
N VAL A 165 10.42 -22.35 -9.63
CA VAL A 165 9.48 -23.46 -9.88
C VAL A 165 10.27 -24.75 -9.70
N LEU A 166 9.88 -25.60 -8.74
CA LEU A 166 10.46 -26.93 -8.63
C LEU A 166 10.01 -27.69 -9.88
N GLU A 167 10.97 -28.07 -10.72
CA GLU A 167 10.73 -28.94 -11.89
C GLU A 167 10.11 -30.28 -11.49
#